data_AF-A0A2D4WND9-F1
#
_entry.id   AF-A0A2D4WND9-F1
#
_cell.length_a   1.000
_cell.length_b   1.000
_cell.length_c   1.000
_cell.angle_alpha   90.00
_cell.angle_beta   90.00
_cell.angle_gamma   90.00
#
_symmetry.space_group_name_H-M   'P 1'
#
loop_
_entity.id
_entity.type
_entity.pdbx_description
1 polymer ?
#
loop_
_entity_poly.entity_id
_entity_poly.type
_entity_poly.pdbx_seq_one_letter_code
_entity_poly.pdbx_strand_id
1 'polypeptide(L)'
;MEALVETEIWPNLLTHAAARGVPMVLLNARLSEKSAAGYALVAGLTRQTLAHFAGVAAQTESDASRLRALGAGNEDVFVTGNLNFALVRNSPREANEQERLQFGAGALDRPVWLAASKHPGEEEPVLEAFARL
;
A
#
# COMPACT_ATOMS: atom_id res chain seq x y z
N MET A 1 8.33 10.43 -16.53
CA MET A 1 7.59 9.22 -16.15
C MET A 1 7.03 9.50 -14.78
N GLU A 2 5.73 9.31 -14.60
CA GLU A 2 5.01 9.59 -13.35
C GLU A 2 4.40 8.30 -12.79
N ALA A 3 4.13 8.29 -11.50
CA ALA A 3 3.59 7.13 -10.79
C ALA A 3 2.29 7.45 -10.05
N LEU A 4 1.31 6.55 -10.19
CA LEU A 4 0.12 6.48 -9.36
C LEU A 4 0.25 5.29 -8.41
N VAL A 5 -0.55 5.26 -7.35
CA VAL A 5 -0.43 4.25 -6.29
C VAL A 5 -1.78 3.59 -6.03
N GLU A 6 -1.77 2.30 -5.71
CA GLU A 6 -2.96 1.50 -5.39
C GLU A 6 -4.04 1.48 -6.49
N THR A 7 -5.20 2.10 -6.25
CA THR A 7 -6.40 2.04 -7.10
C THR A 7 -6.67 3.36 -7.82
N GLU A 8 -5.65 4.21 -7.96
CA GLU A 8 -5.74 5.52 -8.61
C GLU A 8 -5.85 5.39 -10.15
N ILE A 9 -6.93 4.76 -10.63
CA ILE A 9 -7.23 4.55 -12.06
C ILE A 9 -8.16 5.69 -12.53
N TRP A 10 -7.57 6.75 -13.08
CA TRP A 10 -8.28 7.98 -13.48
C TRP A 10 -8.30 8.16 -15.00
N PRO A 11 -9.43 7.90 -15.68
CA PRO A 11 -9.51 7.92 -17.14
C PRO A 11 -9.03 9.22 -17.78
N ASN A 12 -9.48 10.37 -17.26
CA ASN A 12 -9.11 11.68 -17.80
C ASN A 12 -7.62 11.98 -17.61
N LEU A 13 -7.08 11.69 -16.43
CA LEU A 13 -5.66 11.91 -16.13
C LEU A 13 -4.79 11.07 -17.07
N LEU A 14 -5.09 9.78 -17.18
CA LEU A 14 -4.31 8.83 -17.98
C LEU A 14 -4.40 9.15 -19.48
N THR A 15 -5.59 9.52 -19.97
CA THR A 15 -5.77 9.96 -21.35
C THR A 15 -4.97 11.23 -21.65
N HIS A 16 -5.01 12.22 -20.74
CA HIS A 16 -4.29 13.48 -20.93
C HIS A 16 -2.77 13.35 -20.76
N ALA A 17 -2.30 12.43 -19.92
CA ALA A 17 -0.89 12.07 -19.78
C ALA A 17 -0.38 11.38 -21.05
N ALA A 18 -1.14 10.40 -21.56
CA ALA A 18 -0.82 9.71 -22.81
C ALA A 18 -0.77 10.68 -24.01
N ALA A 19 -1.74 11.60 -24.13
CA ALA A 19 -1.75 12.63 -25.18
C ALA A 19 -0.55 13.58 -25.12
N ARG A 20 0.09 13.71 -23.96
CA ARG A 20 1.31 14.51 -23.76
C ARG A 20 2.59 13.67 -23.82
N GLY A 21 2.48 12.37 -24.11
CA GLY A 21 3.61 11.45 -24.13
C GLY A 21 4.26 11.22 -22.76
N VAL A 22 3.51 11.44 -21.67
CA VAL A 22 4.00 11.20 -20.31
C VAL A 22 3.71 9.74 -19.93
N PRO A 23 4.74 8.88 -19.74
CA PRO A 23 4.52 7.50 -19.32
C PRO A 23 4.02 7.46 -17.87
N MET A 24 2.93 6.74 -17.65
CA MET A 24 2.30 6.56 -16.34
C MET A 24 2.49 5.13 -15.87
N VAL A 25 2.92 4.91 -14.63
CA VAL A 25 2.97 3.58 -14.01
C VAL A 25 2.04 3.51 -12.81
N LEU A 26 1.45 2.34 -12.56
CA LEU A 26 0.64 2.08 -11.35
C LEU A 26 1.44 1.22 -10.38
N LEU A 27 1.77 1.77 -9.21
CA LEU A 27 2.54 1.11 -8.17
C LEU A 27 1.64 0.53 -7.09
N ASN A 28 2.08 -0.57 -6.47
CA ASN A 28 1.37 -1.21 -5.37
C ASN A 28 -0.11 -1.50 -5.70
N ALA A 29 -0.39 -1.83 -6.96
CA ALA A 29 -1.74 -1.97 -7.48
C ALA A 29 -2.47 -3.10 -6.76
N ARG A 30 -3.64 -2.79 -6.21
CA ARG A 30 -4.53 -3.76 -5.57
C ARG A 30 -5.91 -3.64 -6.18
N LEU A 31 -6.60 -4.75 -6.37
CA LEU A 31 -7.94 -4.72 -6.92
C LEU A 31 -8.77 -5.84 -6.30
N SER A 32 -9.72 -5.44 -5.45
CA SER A 32 -10.69 -6.38 -4.85
C SER A 32 -11.62 -6.96 -5.93
N GLU A 33 -12.22 -8.12 -5.64
CA GLU A 33 -13.23 -8.74 -6.51
C GLU A 33 -14.42 -7.81 -6.77
N LYS A 34 -14.88 -7.13 -5.72
CA LYS A 34 -15.99 -6.16 -5.80
C LYS A 34 -15.63 -5.01 -6.75
N SER A 35 -14.43 -4.44 -6.61
CA SER A 35 -13.96 -3.36 -7.48
C SER A 35 -13.83 -3.84 -8.92
N ALA A 36 -13.24 -5.02 -9.13
CA ALA A 36 -13.08 -5.60 -10.46
C ALA A 36 -14.43 -5.82 -11.16
N ALA A 37 -15.42 -6.35 -10.43
CA ALA A 37 -16.79 -6.48 -10.94
C ALA A 37 -17.39 -5.12 -11.33
N GLY A 38 -17.16 -4.08 -10.51
CA GLY A 38 -17.60 -2.71 -10.83
C GLY A 38 -16.95 -2.16 -12.11
N TYR A 39 -15.64 -2.30 -12.26
CA TYR A 39 -14.92 -1.87 -13.47
C TYR A 39 -15.32 -2.66 -14.72
N ALA A 40 -15.74 -3.92 -14.57
CA ALA A 40 -16.23 -4.73 -15.68
C ALA A 40 -17.56 -4.21 -16.26
N LEU A 41 -18.38 -3.50 -15.47
CA LEU A 41 -19.64 -2.90 -15.96
C LEU A 41 -19.39 -1.83 -17.04
N VAL A 42 -18.24 -1.17 -17.02
CA VAL A 42 -17.80 -0.17 -18.00
C VAL A 42 -16.53 -0.62 -18.73
N ALA A 43 -16.49 -1.91 -19.11
CA ALA A 43 -15.29 -2.58 -19.63
C ALA A 43 -14.57 -1.85 -20.77
N GLY A 44 -15.28 -1.16 -21.67
CA GLY A 44 -14.66 -0.38 -22.75
C GLY A 44 -13.80 0.77 -22.22
N LEU A 45 -14.38 1.59 -21.32
CA LEU A 45 -13.67 2.69 -20.68
C LEU A 45 -12.52 2.17 -19.80
N THR A 46 -12.78 1.12 -19.03
CA THR A 46 -11.76 0.50 -18.17
C THR A 46 -10.58 0.01 -18.98
N ARG A 47 -10.82 -0.75 -20.06
CA ARG A 47 -9.77 -1.26 -20.94
C ARG A 47 -8.95 -0.14 -21.54
N GLN A 48 -9.60 0.89 -22.09
CA GLN A 48 -8.91 2.04 -22.66
C GLN A 48 -8.06 2.77 -21.61
N THR A 49 -8.60 2.91 -20.40
CA THR A 49 -7.91 3.57 -19.28
C THR A 49 -6.67 2.78 -18.86
N LEU A 50 -6.80 1.46 -18.69
CA LEU A 50 -5.70 0.59 -18.28
C LEU A 50 -4.60 0.50 -19.35
N ALA A 51 -4.96 0.57 -20.63
CA ALA A 51 -4.00 0.55 -21.75
C ALA A 51 -3.09 1.80 -21.80
N HIS A 52 -3.41 2.86 -21.04
CA HIS A 52 -2.55 4.04 -20.93
C HIS A 52 -1.44 3.89 -19.88
N PHE A 53 -1.45 2.84 -19.05
CA PHE A 53 -0.33 2.56 -18.19
C PHE A 53 0.83 1.95 -19.00
N ALA A 54 2.03 2.49 -18.79
CA ALA A 54 3.28 1.95 -19.28
C ALA A 54 3.80 0.77 -18.42
N GLY A 55 3.17 0.51 -17.28
CA GLY A 55 3.51 -0.58 -16.39
C GLY A 55 2.63 -0.57 -15.13
N VAL A 56 2.36 -1.75 -14.59
CA VAL A 56 1.49 -1.99 -13.44
C VAL A 56 2.19 -2.97 -12.50
N ALA A 57 2.55 -2.51 -11.32
CA ALA A 57 3.16 -3.29 -10.26
C ALA A 57 2.08 -3.71 -9.26
N ALA A 58 1.50 -4.89 -9.47
CA ALA A 58 0.46 -5.49 -8.63
C ALA A 58 1.02 -6.07 -7.32
N GLN A 59 0.20 -6.06 -6.28
CA GLN A 59 0.55 -6.60 -4.97
C GLN A 59 0.58 -8.13 -4.97
N THR A 60 -0.43 -8.76 -5.55
CA THR A 60 -0.58 -10.23 -5.58
C THR A 60 -0.90 -10.72 -6.98
N GLU A 61 -0.75 -12.03 -7.20
CA GLU A 61 -1.19 -12.65 -8.46
C GLU A 61 -2.70 -12.49 -8.68
N SER A 62 -3.49 -12.44 -7.59
CA SER A 62 -4.94 -12.23 -7.71
C SER A 62 -5.28 -10.82 -8.22
N ASP A 63 -4.52 -9.81 -7.79
CA ASP A 63 -4.66 -8.43 -8.29
C ASP A 63 -4.25 -8.34 -9.76
N ALA A 64 -3.08 -8.92 -10.08
CA ALA A 64 -2.57 -8.97 -11.46
C ALA A 64 -3.57 -9.65 -12.40
N SER A 65 -4.12 -10.79 -11.99
CA SER A 65 -5.12 -11.54 -12.77
C SER A 65 -6.37 -10.71 -13.04
N ARG A 66 -6.89 -9.98 -12.04
CA ARG A 66 -8.07 -9.12 -12.22
C ARG A 66 -7.76 -7.93 -13.12
N LEU A 67 -6.59 -7.31 -13.00
CA LEU A 67 -6.17 -6.18 -13.84
C LEU A 67 -6.02 -6.61 -15.31
N ARG A 68 -5.39 -7.76 -15.57
CA ARG A 68 -5.29 -8.36 -16.91
C ARG A 68 -6.68 -8.68 -17.48
N ALA A 69 -7.57 -9.26 -16.67
CA ALA A 69 -8.95 -9.55 -17.09
C ALA A 69 -9.74 -8.29 -17.50
N LEU A 70 -9.45 -7.15 -16.87
CA LEU A 70 -10.04 -5.85 -17.20
C LEU A 70 -9.39 -5.16 -18.41
N GLY A 71 -8.31 -5.71 -18.95
CA GLY A 71 -7.67 -5.23 -20.18
C GLY A 71 -6.36 -4.48 -20.01
N ALA A 72 -5.71 -4.55 -18.84
CA ALA A 72 -4.29 -4.19 -18.74
C ALA A 72 -3.44 -5.15 -19.59
N GLY A 73 -2.37 -4.64 -20.22
CA GLY A 73 -1.50 -5.45 -21.06
C GLY A 73 -0.78 -6.54 -20.26
N ASN A 74 -0.74 -7.77 -20.77
CA ASN A 74 -0.14 -8.90 -20.04
C ASN A 74 1.34 -8.67 -19.74
N GLU A 75 2.08 -8.13 -20.72
CA GLU A 75 3.50 -7.79 -20.61
C GLU A 75 3.76 -6.58 -19.69
N ASP A 76 2.71 -5.81 -19.38
CA ASP A 76 2.81 -4.58 -18.59
C ASP A 76 2.46 -4.79 -17.11
N VAL A 77 1.97 -5.98 -16.73
CA VAL A 77 1.53 -6.29 -15.36
C VAL A 77 2.51 -7.24 -14.66
N PHE A 78 3.14 -6.72 -13.61
CA PHE A 78 4.15 -7.40 -12.79
C PHE A 78 3.66 -7.60 -11.36
N VAL A 79 3.92 -8.76 -10.75
CA VAL A 79 3.67 -8.96 -9.31
C VAL A 79 4.92 -8.57 -8.55
N THR A 80 4.80 -7.55 -7.69
CA THR A 80 5.95 -6.94 -6.97
C THR A 80 5.85 -7.07 -5.45
N GLY A 81 4.74 -7.59 -4.93
CA GLY A 81 4.46 -7.61 -3.50
C GLY A 81 3.88 -6.28 -3.01
N ASN A 82 3.66 -6.18 -1.70
CA ASN A 82 3.03 -5.02 -1.10
C ASN A 82 4.08 -4.09 -0.48
N LEU A 83 4.11 -2.84 -0.95
CA LEU A 83 5.06 -1.81 -0.52
C LEU A 83 4.98 -1.47 0.98
N ASN A 84 3.84 -1.69 1.63
CA ASN A 84 3.70 -1.47 3.08
C ASN A 84 4.61 -2.42 3.89
N PHE A 85 5.01 -3.55 3.31
CA PHE A 85 5.99 -4.46 3.91
C PHE A 85 7.40 -4.31 3.33
N ALA A 86 7.60 -3.40 2.37
CA ALA A 86 8.91 -3.07 1.83
C ALA A 86 9.72 -2.15 2.76
N LEU A 87 9.22 -1.88 3.97
CA LEU A 87 9.96 -1.17 5.01
C LEU A 87 11.30 -1.87 5.21
N VAL A 88 12.37 -1.17 4.82
CA VAL A 88 13.70 -1.46 5.33
C VAL A 88 13.57 -1.39 6.85
N ARG A 89 13.78 -2.50 7.55
CA ARG A 89 13.80 -2.58 9.02
C ARG A 89 14.93 -1.74 9.67
N ASN A 90 15.50 -0.83 8.89
CA ASN A 90 16.43 0.21 9.27
C ASN A 90 15.67 1.56 9.33
N SER A 91 14.52 1.64 10.03
CA SER A 91 14.33 2.90 10.76
C SER A 91 15.62 3.04 11.57
N PRO A 92 16.36 4.16 11.53
CA PRO A 92 17.66 4.21 12.16
C PRO A 92 17.43 3.80 13.60
N ARG A 93 18.01 2.67 14.01
CA ARG A 93 17.96 2.25 15.41
C ARG A 93 18.35 3.42 16.31
N GLU A 94 19.24 4.26 15.81
CA GLU A 94 19.66 5.57 16.33
C GLU A 94 18.50 6.56 16.54
N ALA A 95 17.56 6.69 15.60
CA ALA A 95 16.37 7.54 15.77
C ALA A 95 15.46 7.00 16.89
N ASN A 96 15.24 5.68 16.92
CA ASN A 96 14.49 5.05 18.00
C ASN A 96 15.24 5.15 19.35
N GLU A 97 16.57 5.10 19.36
CA GLU A 97 17.40 5.26 20.55
C GLU A 97 17.35 6.69 21.08
N GLN A 98 17.37 7.71 20.20
CA GLN A 98 17.18 9.11 20.61
C GLN A 98 15.79 9.39 21.17
N GLU A 99 14.74 8.82 20.59
CA GLU A 99 13.40 8.90 21.15
C GLU A 99 13.30 8.16 22.49
N ARG A 100 13.98 7.01 22.65
CA ARG A 100 14.03 6.30 23.93
C ARG A 100 14.62 7.14 25.06
N LEU A 101 15.58 8.01 24.77
CA LEU A 101 16.16 8.93 25.76
C LEU A 101 15.13 9.92 26.34
N GLN A 102 14.05 10.21 25.61
CA GLN A 102 12.99 11.11 26.08
C GLN A 102 12.13 10.52 27.21
N PHE A 103 12.10 9.19 27.36
CA PHE A 103 11.41 8.52 28.47
C PHE A 103 12.19 8.55 29.80
N GLY A 104 13.36 9.20 29.81
CA GLY A 104 14.22 9.36 30.99
C GLY A 104 15.17 8.17 31.22
N ALA A 105 16.24 8.42 31.98
CA ALA A 105 17.33 7.44 32.20
C ALA A 105 16.82 6.09 32.75
N GLY A 106 15.78 6.10 33.60
CA GLY A 106 15.18 4.89 34.16
C GLY A 106 14.41 4.00 33.17
N ALA A 107 14.21 4.44 31.91
CA ALA A 107 13.57 3.65 30.86
C ALA A 107 14.58 2.81 30.04
N LEU A 108 15.89 3.04 30.21
CA LEU A 108 16.93 2.33 29.47
C LEU A 108 17.35 1.03 30.16
N ASP A 109 17.33 1.01 31.49
CA ASP A 109 17.87 -0.09 32.31
C ASP A 109 16.80 -1.09 32.80
N ARG A 110 15.56 -0.99 32.28
CA ARG A 110 14.46 -1.89 32.65
C ARG A 110 13.65 -2.31 31.44
N PRO A 111 12.97 -3.48 31.49
CA PRO A 111 11.97 -3.84 30.50
C PRO A 111 10.89 -2.75 30.38
N VAL A 112 10.60 -2.32 29.15
CA VAL A 112 9.55 -1.35 28.84
C VAL A 112 8.46 -2.04 28.04
N TRP A 113 7.22 -1.88 28.50
CA TRP A 113 6.03 -2.27 27.77
C TRP A 113 5.47 -1.07 27.01
N LEU A 114 5.21 -1.24 25.71
CA LEU A 114 4.56 -0.23 24.88
C LEU A 114 3.22 -0.76 24.39
N ALA A 115 2.15 -0.12 24.83
CA ALA A 115 0.82 -0.29 24.27
C ALA A 115 0.50 0.96 23.43
N ALA A 116 0.54 0.81 22.10
CA ALA A 116 0.35 1.90 21.15
C ALA A 116 -0.82 1.63 20.20
N SER A 117 -1.35 2.67 19.56
CA SER A 117 -2.48 2.61 18.62
C SER A 117 -3.73 1.95 19.20
N LYS A 118 -4.04 2.25 20.46
CA LYS A 118 -5.19 1.68 21.16
C LYS A 118 -6.49 2.35 20.78
N HIS A 119 -7.55 1.56 20.74
CA HIS A 119 -8.93 2.01 20.65
C HIS A 119 -9.62 1.96 22.02
N PRO A 120 -10.68 2.76 22.23
CA PRO A 120 -11.41 2.76 23.50
C PRO A 120 -11.90 1.36 23.89
N GLY A 121 -11.58 0.94 25.13
CA GLY A 121 -11.91 -0.38 25.67
C GLY A 121 -10.78 -1.40 25.55
N GLU A 122 -9.66 -1.05 24.92
CA GLU A 122 -8.45 -1.87 24.89
C GLU A 122 -7.52 -1.53 26.08
N GLU A 123 -7.85 -0.51 26.88
CA GLU A 123 -7.14 -0.08 28.09
C GLU A 123 -7.11 -1.15 29.18
N GLU A 124 -8.27 -1.53 29.69
CA GLU A 124 -8.38 -2.46 30.82
C GLU A 124 -7.70 -3.82 30.57
N PRO A 125 -7.93 -4.52 29.44
CA PRO A 125 -7.33 -5.84 29.23
C PRO A 125 -5.79 -5.81 29.19
N VAL A 126 -5.22 -4.73 28.65
CA VAL A 126 -3.76 -4.56 28.59
C VAL A 126 -3.17 -4.31 29.97
N LEU A 127 -3.84 -3.49 30.80
CA LEU A 127 -3.39 -3.24 32.18
C LEU A 127 -3.55 -4.48 33.06
N GLU A 128 -4.63 -5.23 32.88
CA GLU A 128 -4.83 -6.52 33.58
C GLU A 128 -3.75 -7.54 33.22
N ALA A 129 -3.39 -7.66 31.94
CA ALA A 129 -2.30 -8.52 31.50
C ALA A 129 -0.97 -8.08 32.09
N PHE A 130 -0.69 -6.77 32.09
CA PHE A 130 0.53 -6.21 32.66
C PHE A 130 0.67 -6.48 34.15
N ALA A 131 -0.43 -6.41 34.91
CA ALA A 131 -0.45 -6.64 36.35
C ALA A 131 -0.17 -8.12 36.74
N ARG A 132 -0.17 -9.06 35.79
CA ARG A 132 0.09 -10.49 36.02
C ARG A 132 1.53 -10.93 35.72
N LEU A 133 2.38 -10.00 35.30
CA LEU A 133 3.80 -10.22 34.99
C LEU A 133 4.68 -9.92 36.21
#